data_AF-A0A428WCP6-F1
#
_entry.id   AF-A0A428WCP6-F1
#
_cell.length_a   1.000
_cell.length_b   1.000
_cell.length_c   1.000
_cell.angle_alpha   90.00
_cell.angle_beta   90.00
_cell.angle_gamma   90.00
#
_symmetry.space_group_name_H-M   'P 1'
#
loop_
_entity.id
_entity.type
_entity.pdbx_description
1 polymer ?
#
loop_
_entity_poly.entity_id
_entity_poly.type
_entity_poly.pdbx_seq_one_letter_code
_entity_poly.pdbx_strand_id
1 'polypeptide(L)'
;MHFDGRGVLAGALLSFGQPAGEGVLVFEKPEGGADQVPAERIGQVLADAKVPVVVLNACQSGAVGKQLEAAVATRLLAGGASALVTMAYSVYAVAAAEFMTAFYERLFAGDTVTSAVLAGRARMARRPERPCPKGELPLADWVIPVHYWRREASRTQAGGLLFTTVARH
;
A
#
# COMPACT_ATOMS: atom_id res chain seq x y z
N MET A 1 1.13 7.43 8.46
CA MET A 1 0.20 8.29 7.70
C MET A 1 -1.00 7.46 7.27
N HIS A 2 -2.21 7.99 7.38
CA HIS A 2 -3.41 7.42 6.78
C HIS A 2 -3.92 8.37 5.69
N PHE A 3 -4.31 7.82 4.55
CA PHE A 3 -4.97 8.56 3.47
C PHE A 3 -6.23 7.81 3.04
N ASP A 4 -7.36 8.51 3.08
CA ASP A 4 -8.65 8.05 2.59
C ASP A 4 -9.04 8.93 1.40
N GLY A 5 -9.23 8.34 0.23
CA GLY A 5 -9.41 9.13 -0.99
C GLY A 5 -9.78 8.31 -2.21
N ARG A 6 -10.07 9.00 -3.31
CA ARG A 6 -10.33 8.38 -4.62
C ARG A 6 -9.05 8.39 -5.44
N GLY A 7 -8.32 7.27 -5.48
CA GLY A 7 -7.15 7.15 -6.36
C GLY A 7 -7.60 6.95 -7.81
N VAL A 8 -7.32 7.90 -8.70
CA VAL A 8 -7.53 7.75 -10.15
C VAL A 8 -6.16 7.89 -10.84
N LEU A 9 -5.84 7.04 -11.83
CA LEU A 9 -4.68 7.30 -12.68
C LEU A 9 -5.12 8.23 -13.81
N ALA A 10 -4.45 9.38 -14.00
CA ALA A 10 -4.39 9.99 -15.32
C ALA A 10 -3.00 9.68 -15.90
N GLY A 11 -2.99 8.78 -16.87
CA GLY A 11 -1.79 8.31 -17.56
C GLY A 11 -2.21 7.32 -18.63
N ALA A 12 -1.90 7.63 -19.88
CA ALA A 12 -2.36 6.91 -21.06
C ALA A 12 -2.11 5.39 -20.97
N LEU A 13 -2.98 4.64 -21.64
CA LEU A 13 -2.92 3.19 -21.83
C LEU A 13 -1.47 2.67 -21.90
N LEU A 14 -1.12 1.72 -21.03
CA LEU A 14 0.10 0.94 -21.18
C LEU A 14 -0.11 -0.08 -22.31
N SER A 15 0.41 0.26 -23.49
CA SER A 15 0.93 -0.74 -24.42
C SER A 15 2.08 -1.49 -23.73
N PHE A 16 2.07 -2.81 -23.86
CA PHE A 16 3.14 -3.70 -23.38
C PHE A 16 4.52 -3.20 -23.86
N GLY A 17 5.45 -2.94 -22.94
CA GLY A 17 6.86 -2.67 -23.26
C GLY A 17 7.37 -1.24 -23.05
N GLN A 18 6.63 -0.36 -22.38
CA GLN A 18 7.16 0.94 -21.90
C GLN A 18 7.44 0.90 -20.39
N PRO A 19 8.45 1.64 -19.88
CA PRO A 19 8.70 1.74 -18.45
C PRO A 19 7.39 2.16 -17.76
N ALA A 20 7.04 1.43 -16.69
CA ALA A 20 5.78 1.61 -15.97
C ALA A 20 5.53 3.10 -15.71
N GLY A 21 4.43 3.62 -16.25
CA GLY A 21 4.01 5.00 -16.05
C GLY A 21 4.06 5.37 -14.56
N GLU A 22 4.47 6.59 -14.27
CA GLU A 22 4.60 7.09 -12.91
C GLU A 22 3.26 6.93 -12.18
N GLY A 23 3.22 6.08 -11.15
CA GLY A 23 2.03 5.97 -10.31
C GLY A 23 1.76 7.32 -9.64
N VAL A 24 0.54 7.84 -9.76
CA VAL A 24 0.12 9.09 -9.12
C VAL A 24 -0.95 8.80 -8.07
N LEU A 25 -0.98 9.60 -7.01
CA LEU A 25 -2.14 9.70 -6.13
C LEU A 25 -2.88 10.99 -6.44
N VAL A 26 -4.20 10.94 -6.43
CA VAL A 26 -5.06 12.09 -6.68
C VAL A 26 -5.59 12.61 -5.37
N PHE A 27 -5.21 13.85 -5.06
CA PHE A 27 -5.70 14.63 -3.94
C PHE A 27 -6.72 15.65 -4.43
N GLU A 28 -7.39 16.30 -3.50
CA GLU A 28 -8.25 17.45 -3.80
C GLU A 28 -7.49 18.75 -3.56
N LYS A 29 -7.57 19.69 -4.50
CA LYS A 29 -7.00 21.04 -4.33
C LYS A 29 -7.83 21.85 -3.32
N PRO A 30 -7.25 22.83 -2.62
CA PRO A 30 -8.00 23.72 -1.73
C PRO A 30 -9.18 24.43 -2.41
N GLU A 31 -9.05 24.74 -3.70
CA GLU A 31 -10.08 25.40 -4.52
C GLU A 31 -11.06 24.39 -5.17
N GLY A 32 -10.92 23.10 -4.88
CA GLY A 32 -11.63 22.00 -5.51
C GLY A 32 -10.94 21.47 -6.77
N GLY A 33 -11.26 20.23 -7.11
CA GLY A 33 -10.72 19.54 -8.29
C GLY A 33 -9.49 18.68 -7.99
N ALA A 34 -9.06 17.91 -9.01
CA ALA A 34 -8.02 16.91 -8.87
C ALA A 34 -6.60 17.53 -8.83
N ASP A 35 -5.82 17.15 -7.82
CA ASP A 35 -4.38 17.36 -7.74
C ASP A 35 -3.65 16.04 -7.91
N GLN A 36 -2.92 15.89 -9.01
CA GLN A 36 -2.18 14.67 -9.28
C GLN A 36 -0.77 14.79 -8.74
N VAL A 37 -0.45 13.97 -7.74
CA VAL A 37 0.84 13.99 -7.08
C VAL A 37 1.59 12.70 -7.42
N PRO A 38 2.78 12.78 -8.04
CA PRO A 38 3.61 11.61 -8.31
C PRO A 38 3.95 10.85 -7.03
N ALA A 39 3.85 9.51 -7.06
CA ALA A 39 4.18 8.66 -5.92
C ALA A 39 5.64 8.82 -5.46
N GLU A 40 6.55 9.21 -6.35
CA GLU A 40 7.94 9.54 -5.99
C GLU A 40 8.01 10.75 -5.05
N ARG A 41 7.29 11.83 -5.37
CA ARG A 41 7.24 13.02 -4.51
C ARG A 41 6.66 12.69 -3.13
N ILE A 42 5.62 11.85 -3.09
CA ILE A 42 5.04 11.38 -1.82
C ILE A 42 6.06 10.54 -1.05
N GLY A 43 6.75 9.63 -1.74
CA GLY A 43 7.82 8.83 -1.17
C GLY A 43 8.90 9.69 -0.51
N GLN A 44 9.38 10.73 -1.21
CA GLN A 44 10.37 11.67 -0.68
C GLN A 44 9.87 12.38 0.59
N VAL A 45 8.66 12.93 0.56
CA VAL A 45 8.05 13.60 1.73
C VAL A 45 7.93 12.65 2.92
N LEU A 46 7.52 11.39 2.68
CA LEU A 46 7.42 10.38 3.73
C LEU A 46 8.80 9.99 4.29
N ALA A 47 9.82 9.91 3.45
CA ALA A 47 11.20 9.68 3.85
C ALA A 47 11.69 10.77 4.79
N ASP A 48 11.54 12.03 4.38
CA ASP A 48 12.01 13.20 5.11
C ASP A 48 11.30 13.32 6.45
N ALA A 49 10.00 13.04 6.48
CA ALA A 49 9.19 13.00 7.70
C ALA A 49 9.37 11.71 8.53
N LYS A 50 10.21 10.77 8.08
CA LYS A 50 10.47 9.47 8.72
C LYS A 50 9.19 8.69 9.05
N VAL A 51 8.24 8.68 8.13
CA VAL A 51 6.96 7.98 8.31
C VAL A 51 7.15 6.48 8.04
N PRO A 52 7.07 5.60 9.07
CA PRO A 52 7.41 4.18 8.90
C PRO A 52 6.28 3.37 8.26
N VAL A 53 5.03 3.79 8.45
CA VAL A 53 3.83 3.08 8.00
C VAL A 53 2.90 4.02 7.25
N VAL A 54 2.51 3.59 6.05
CA VAL A 54 1.52 4.25 5.21
C VAL A 54 0.27 3.37 5.14
N VAL A 55 -0.91 3.96 5.27
CA VAL A 55 -2.19 3.29 5.06
C VAL A 55 -2.93 4.05 3.97
N LEU A 56 -3.22 3.39 2.85
CA LEU A 56 -3.97 3.92 1.72
C LEU A 56 -5.32 3.23 1.65
N ASN A 57 -6.36 3.89 2.17
CA ASN A 57 -7.73 3.47 1.97
C ASN A 57 -8.28 4.09 0.67
N ALA A 58 -7.60 3.85 -0.44
CA ALA A 58 -7.99 4.39 -1.74
C ALA A 58 -8.27 3.25 -2.71
N CYS A 59 -9.49 3.21 -3.23
CA CYS A 59 -9.97 2.07 -4.02
C CYS A 59 -9.73 2.28 -5.53
N GLN A 60 -9.22 1.25 -6.20
CA GLN A 60 -9.46 1.04 -7.63
C GLN A 60 -10.07 -0.33 -7.88
N SER A 61 -11.08 -0.39 -8.74
CA SER A 61 -11.68 -1.65 -9.19
C SER A 61 -11.02 -2.11 -10.50
N GLY A 62 -10.29 -3.24 -10.49
CA GLY A 62 -9.89 -3.95 -11.70
C GLY A 62 -8.41 -4.36 -11.78
N ALA A 63 -8.04 -5.11 -12.83
CA ALA A 63 -6.67 -5.59 -13.05
C ALA A 63 -5.64 -4.45 -13.21
N VAL A 64 -6.06 -3.32 -13.77
CA VAL A 64 -5.25 -2.10 -13.87
C VAL A 64 -4.95 -1.52 -12.48
N GLY A 65 -5.94 -1.55 -11.57
CA GLY A 65 -5.78 -1.12 -10.19
C GLY A 65 -4.70 -1.90 -9.44
N LYS A 66 -4.62 -3.22 -9.65
CA LYS A 66 -3.60 -4.08 -9.02
C LYS A 66 -2.18 -3.78 -9.48
N GLN A 67 -1.95 -3.56 -10.78
CA GLN A 67 -0.62 -3.19 -11.27
C GLN A 67 -0.21 -1.79 -10.79
N LEU A 68 -1.17 -0.87 -10.73
CA LEU A 68 -0.96 0.48 -10.23
C LEU A 68 -0.65 0.51 -8.74
N GLU A 69 -1.41 -0.23 -7.93
CA GLU A 69 -1.18 -0.43 -6.50
C GLU A 69 0.24 -0.92 -6.24
N ALA A 70 0.68 -1.94 -6.99
CA ALA A 70 2.04 -2.47 -6.87
C ALA A 70 3.11 -1.44 -7.25
N ALA A 71 2.87 -0.62 -8.27
CA ALA A 71 3.81 0.43 -8.69
C ALA A 71 3.93 1.54 -7.63
N VAL A 72 2.80 2.03 -7.11
CA VAL A 72 2.77 3.00 -6.01
C VAL A 72 3.44 2.42 -4.77
N ALA A 73 3.08 1.19 -4.38
CA ALA A 73 3.67 0.49 -3.26
C ALA A 73 5.19 0.39 -3.37
N THR A 74 5.69 -0.01 -4.55
CA THR A 74 7.13 -0.12 -4.81
C THR A 74 7.83 1.23 -4.63
N ARG A 75 7.23 2.33 -5.11
CA ARG A 75 7.83 3.67 -5.01
C ARG A 75 7.80 4.22 -3.59
N LEU A 76 6.71 4.05 -2.87
CA LEU A 76 6.62 4.50 -1.47
C LEU A 76 7.59 3.72 -0.58
N LEU A 77 7.68 2.39 -0.78
CA LEU A 77 8.67 1.57 -0.09
C LEU A 77 10.11 1.92 -0.53
N ALA A 78 10.33 2.25 -1.81
CA ALA A 78 11.61 2.75 -2.32
C ALA A 78 12.03 4.06 -1.63
N GLY A 79 11.06 4.96 -1.43
CA GLY A 79 11.20 6.24 -0.75
C GLY A 79 11.26 6.17 0.78
N GLY A 80 11.45 5.00 1.39
CA GLY A 80 11.76 4.91 2.82
C GLY A 80 10.59 4.55 3.74
N ALA A 81 9.37 4.39 3.23
CA ALA A 81 8.33 3.72 4.02
C ALA A 81 8.74 2.27 4.31
N SER A 82 8.53 1.79 5.53
CA SER A 82 8.84 0.41 5.93
C SER A 82 7.69 -0.55 5.59
N ALA A 83 6.46 -0.06 5.71
CA ALA A 83 5.25 -0.81 5.42
C ALA A 83 4.18 0.08 4.76
N LEU A 84 3.39 -0.55 3.89
CA LEU A 84 2.23 0.02 3.25
C LEU A 84 1.04 -0.95 3.38
N VAL A 85 -0.09 -0.45 3.88
CA VAL A 85 -1.37 -1.14 3.87
C VAL A 85 -2.29 -0.47 2.86
N THR A 86 -2.95 -1.23 2.01
CA THR A 86 -3.82 -0.69 0.95
C THR A 86 -5.00 -1.60 0.65
N MET A 87 -6.01 -1.12 -0.08
CA MET A 87 -7.17 -1.91 -0.50
C MET A 87 -7.06 -2.26 -1.99
N ALA A 88 -6.92 -3.55 -2.32
CA ALA A 88 -6.69 -3.97 -3.71
C ALA A 88 -7.92 -3.86 -4.62
N TYR A 89 -9.09 -3.65 -4.03
CA TYR A 89 -10.37 -3.51 -4.70
C TYR A 89 -11.25 -2.51 -3.95
N SER A 90 -12.31 -2.05 -4.62
CA SER A 90 -13.39 -1.32 -3.96
C SER A 90 -13.96 -2.13 -2.80
N VAL A 91 -13.97 -1.50 -1.63
CA VAL A 91 -14.46 -2.08 -0.38
C VAL A 91 -15.64 -1.25 0.12
N TYR A 92 -16.63 -1.91 0.73
CA TYR A 92 -17.72 -1.19 1.39
C TYR A 92 -17.18 -0.38 2.57
N ALA A 93 -17.69 0.83 2.77
CA ALA A 93 -17.28 1.70 3.87
C ALA A 93 -17.41 1.00 5.24
N VAL A 94 -18.47 0.21 5.44
CA VAL A 94 -18.66 -0.58 6.67
C VAL A 94 -17.57 -1.64 6.86
N ALA A 95 -17.13 -2.29 5.77
CA ALA A 95 -16.09 -3.30 5.84
C ALA A 95 -14.70 -2.68 6.08
N ALA A 96 -14.44 -1.53 5.45
CA ALA A 96 -13.24 -0.74 5.73
C ALA A 96 -13.21 -0.28 7.20
N ALA A 97 -14.34 0.15 7.75
CA ALA A 97 -14.45 0.51 9.16
C ALA A 97 -14.15 -0.67 10.09
N GLU A 98 -14.69 -1.87 9.81
CA GLU A 98 -14.37 -3.08 10.57
C GLU A 98 -12.87 -3.43 10.53
N PHE A 99 -12.24 -3.32 9.35
CA PHE A 99 -10.80 -3.49 9.21
C PHE A 99 -10.02 -2.47 10.03
N MET A 100 -10.27 -1.18 9.81
CA MET A 100 -9.53 -0.08 10.43
C MET A 100 -9.65 -0.09 11.94
N THR A 101 -10.83 -0.46 12.47
CA THR A 101 -11.05 -0.57 13.92
C THR A 101 -10.08 -1.57 14.54
N ALA A 102 -10.08 -2.83 14.09
CA ALA A 102 -9.17 -3.85 14.63
C ALA A 102 -7.70 -3.58 14.28
N PHE A 103 -7.43 -3.03 13.09
CA PHE A 103 -6.08 -2.70 12.67
C PHE A 103 -5.44 -1.64 13.58
N TYR A 104 -6.12 -0.51 13.80
CA TYR A 104 -5.59 0.56 14.65
C TYR A 104 -5.60 0.19 16.14
N GLU A 105 -6.59 -0.56 16.62
CA GLU A 105 -6.58 -1.11 17.99
C GLU A 105 -5.27 -1.89 18.26
N ARG A 106 -4.87 -2.76 17.33
CA ARG A 106 -3.66 -3.58 17.46
C ARG A 106 -2.39 -2.77 17.27
N LEU A 107 -2.38 -1.88 16.29
CA LEU A 107 -1.22 -1.03 16.04
C LEU A 107 -0.91 -0.12 17.24
N PHE A 108 -1.93 0.48 17.86
CA PHE A 108 -1.75 1.28 19.07
C PHE A 108 -1.46 0.46 20.32
N ALA A 109 -1.79 -0.83 20.33
CA ALA A 109 -1.35 -1.77 21.36
C ALA A 109 0.13 -2.18 21.22
N GLY A 110 0.84 -1.72 20.18
CA GLY A 110 2.25 -2.02 19.94
C GLY A 110 2.50 -3.28 19.11
N ASP A 111 1.45 -3.89 18.55
CA ASP A 111 1.60 -5.04 17.67
C ASP A 111 2.28 -4.64 16.34
N THR A 112 2.90 -5.63 15.67
CA THR A 112 3.45 -5.42 14.33
C THR A 112 2.36 -5.08 13.31
N VAL A 113 2.70 -4.35 12.24
CA VAL A 113 1.76 -4.07 11.13
C VAL A 113 1.16 -5.36 10.58
N THR A 114 1.97 -6.42 10.43
CA THR A 114 1.50 -7.73 9.98
C THR A 114 0.42 -8.30 10.91
N SER A 115 0.65 -8.29 12.22
CA SER A 115 -0.32 -8.76 13.22
C SER A 115 -1.60 -7.91 13.21
N ALA A 116 -1.47 -6.59 13.08
CA ALA A 116 -2.60 -5.68 12.98
C ALA A 116 -3.45 -5.94 11.73
N VAL A 117 -2.82 -6.17 10.57
CA VAL A 117 -3.54 -6.52 9.33
C VAL A 117 -4.28 -7.84 9.48
N LEU A 118 -3.65 -8.86 10.09
CA LEU A 118 -4.30 -10.15 10.35
C LEU A 118 -5.53 -10.00 11.24
N ALA A 119 -5.45 -9.17 12.29
CA ALA A 119 -6.57 -8.89 13.16
C ALA A 119 -7.71 -8.16 12.44
N GLY A 120 -7.37 -7.16 11.61
CA GLY A 120 -8.34 -6.47 10.75
C GLY A 120 -9.09 -7.43 9.83
N ARG A 121 -8.35 -8.29 9.10
CA ARG A 121 -8.94 -9.32 8.24
C ARG A 121 -9.82 -10.31 9.03
N ALA A 122 -9.38 -10.74 10.20
CA ALA A 122 -10.14 -11.64 11.06
C ALA A 122 -11.46 -11.00 11.54
N ARG A 123 -11.45 -9.70 11.85
CA ARG A 123 -12.66 -8.97 12.23
C ARG A 123 -13.65 -8.86 11.07
N MET A 124 -13.17 -8.54 9.87
CA MET A 124 -14.00 -8.56 8.65
C MET A 124 -14.60 -9.94 8.39
N ALA A 125 -13.81 -11.02 8.53
CA ALA A 125 -14.29 -12.38 8.31
C ALA A 125 -15.36 -12.83 9.31
N ARG A 126 -15.34 -12.30 10.55
CA ARG A 126 -16.35 -12.57 11.59
C ARG A 126 -17.61 -11.73 11.44
N ARG A 127 -17.58 -10.69 10.61
CA ARG A 127 -18.69 -9.79 10.33
C ARG A 127 -18.79 -9.65 8.82
N PRO A 128 -19.24 -10.66 8.06
CA PRO A 128 -19.23 -10.63 6.59
C PRO A 128 -20.39 -9.84 5.99
N GLU A 129 -21.41 -9.47 6.76
CA GLU A 129 -22.65 -8.86 6.28
C GLU A 129 -22.46 -7.42 5.77
N ARG A 130 -22.90 -7.15 4.55
CA ARG A 130 -22.83 -5.82 3.93
C ARG A 130 -24.21 -5.33 3.50
N PRO A 131 -24.52 -4.04 3.67
CA PRO A 131 -25.79 -3.49 3.23
C PRO A 131 -25.88 -3.55 1.70
N CYS A 132 -26.93 -4.20 1.19
CA CYS A 132 -27.32 -4.12 -0.21
C CYS A 132 -28.84 -3.85 -0.32
N PRO A 133 -29.35 -3.42 -1.49
CA PRO A 133 -30.77 -3.13 -1.67
C PRO A 133 -31.72 -4.31 -1.36
N LYS A 134 -31.21 -5.54 -1.30
CA LYS A 134 -31.96 -6.77 -1.00
C LYS A 134 -31.80 -7.24 0.46
N GLY A 135 -31.17 -6.44 1.31
CA GLY A 135 -30.81 -6.81 2.68
C GLY A 135 -29.30 -7.02 2.86
N GLU A 136 -28.90 -7.63 3.97
CA GLU A 136 -27.50 -7.92 4.26
C GLU A 136 -26.97 -9.02 3.31
N LEU A 137 -25.85 -8.73 2.63
CA LEU A 137 -25.15 -9.63 1.73
C LEU A 137 -23.83 -10.08 2.38
N PRO A 138 -23.64 -11.38 2.67
CA PRO A 138 -22.36 -11.87 3.17
C PRO A 138 -21.29 -11.82 2.08
N LEU A 139 -20.20 -11.09 2.32
CA LEU A 139 -19.06 -10.98 1.42
C LEU A 139 -17.77 -11.50 2.05
N ALA A 140 -16.92 -12.14 1.24
CA ALA A 140 -15.57 -12.55 1.60
C ALA A 140 -14.55 -11.41 1.33
N ASP A 141 -14.87 -10.19 1.73
CA ASP A 141 -14.06 -8.99 1.47
C ASP A 141 -12.85 -8.85 2.40
N TRP A 142 -12.69 -9.75 3.38
CA TRP A 142 -11.52 -9.84 4.25
C TRP A 142 -10.19 -10.07 3.49
N VAL A 143 -10.25 -10.49 2.22
CA VAL A 143 -9.07 -10.66 1.35
C VAL A 143 -8.57 -9.33 0.74
N ILE A 144 -9.39 -8.27 0.77
CA ILE A 144 -9.12 -7.00 0.07
C ILE A 144 -7.95 -6.21 0.67
N PRO A 145 -7.79 -6.09 2.01
CA PRO A 145 -6.66 -5.34 2.57
C PRO A 145 -5.34 -6.04 2.26
N VAL A 146 -4.42 -5.39 1.56
CA VAL A 146 -3.08 -5.86 1.19
C VAL A 146 -2.02 -5.15 2.02
N HIS A 147 -0.98 -5.89 2.41
CA HIS A 147 0.16 -5.37 3.14
C HIS A 147 1.45 -5.61 2.34
N TYR A 148 2.05 -4.52 1.87
CA TYR A 148 3.39 -4.52 1.31
C TYR A 148 4.38 -4.10 2.39
N TRP A 149 5.51 -4.80 2.46
CA TRP A 149 6.58 -4.44 3.37
C TRP A 149 7.91 -4.69 2.71
N ARG A 150 8.90 -3.85 3.04
CA ARG A 150 10.28 -4.10 2.66
C ARG A 150 10.89 -5.00 3.71
N ARG A 151 11.30 -6.20 3.30
CA ARG A 151 12.18 -7.03 4.12
C ARG A 151 13.59 -6.42 4.04
N GLU A 152 14.17 -6.06 5.18
CA GLU A 152 15.61 -5.86 5.22
C GLU A 152 16.27 -7.19 4.86
N ALA A 153 16.84 -7.28 3.66
CA ALA A 153 17.83 -8.30 3.40
C ALA A 153 18.98 -7.98 4.36
N SER A 154 19.18 -8.83 5.37
CA SER A 154 20.37 -8.79 6.19
C SER A 154 21.55 -8.77 5.23
N ARG A 155 22.18 -7.62 5.07
CA ARG A 155 23.42 -7.48 4.32
C ARG A 155 24.44 -8.20 5.19
N THR A 156 24.60 -9.50 4.99
CA THR A 156 25.72 -10.23 5.56
C THR A 156 26.95 -9.45 5.13
N GLN A 157 27.59 -8.77 6.08
CA GLN A 157 28.91 -8.24 5.87
C GLN A 157 29.79 -9.46 5.57
N ALA A 158 30.01 -9.73 4.29
CA ALA A 158 31.17 -10.50 3.88
C ALA A 158 32.38 -9.61 4.18
N GLY A 159 32.89 -9.77 5.40
CA GLY A 159 34.22 -9.33 5.79
C GLY A 159 35.22 -9.80 4.74
N GLY A 160 36.18 -8.92 4.45
CA GLY A 160 36.98 -8.98 3.25
C GLY A 160 37.72 -10.30 3.02
N LEU A 161 37.74 -10.70 1.76
CA LEU A 161 38.93 -11.28 1.16
C LEU A 161 39.28 -10.46 -0.07
N LEU A 162 40.35 -9.67 0.05
CA LEU A 162 41.12 -9.19 -1.09
C LEU A 162 41.55 -10.42 -1.91
N PHE A 163 41.02 -10.58 -3.11
CA PHE A 163 41.68 -11.37 -4.13
C PHE A 163 42.69 -10.47 -4.83
N THR A 164 43.92 -10.46 -4.34
CA THR A 164 45.08 -9.96 -5.10
C THR A 164 45.47 -11.04 -6.11
N THR A 165 45.08 -10.87 -7.37
CA THR A 165 45.68 -11.61 -8.48
C THR A 165 47.09 -11.07 -8.71
N VAL A 166 48.10 -11.76 -8.18
CA VAL A 166 49.48 -11.59 -8.65
C VAL A 166 49.67 -12.49 -9.85
N ALA A 167 49.76 -11.87 -11.03
CA ALA A 167 50.29 -12.51 -12.21
C ALA A 167 51.80 -12.72 -12.06
N ARG A 168 52.29 -13.96 -12.24
CA ARG A 168 53.69 -14.23 -12.62
C ARG A 168 53.76 -15.41 -13.58
N HIS A 169 54.31 -15.09 -14.75
CA HIS A 169 54.96 -15.86 -15.82
C HIS A 169 54.41 -17.21 -16.24
#